data_AF-A0A7K8Z581-F1
#
_entry.id   AF-A0A7K8Z581-F1
#
_cell.length_a   1.000
_cell.length_b   1.000
_cell.length_c   1.000
_cell.angle_alpha   90.00
_cell.angle_beta   90.00
_cell.angle_gamma   90.00
#
_symmetry.space_group_name_H-M   'P 1'
#
loop_
_entity.id
_entity.type
_entity.pdbx_description
1 polymer ?
#
loop_
_entity_poly.entity_id
_entity_poly.type
_entity_poly.pdbx_seq_one_letter_code
_entity_poly.pdbx_strand_id
1 'polypeptide(L)'
;PEDTVTSTFASFIPSVRPEHLSSIVRHRSKRMILDSIGVGLVGSTTRVFDIALRYCRELYSPVAVSSVYGKPGVKLSPTLAAFTNGVATHSMDFDDTWHPATHPSGAVLPALLAASQMLPPGTKPSGMDLLLAFNVGLEVQGRLMHFSSEAHDIPKRFHPPSVVGTMGSAAAAAKLLSLSRTQCSHALGIAASLAGAPMANAATQAKPLHVGNAARLGLEAALLAARGMEANPLILDDIPGCSGFSAFYGVYRPQPLAAPGQQHQFLLEKQDIAFKRFPAHLGMHWVVDAALSVRNLLVNHMGSFCPALIRTIVLKIPLSKYINRPFPSSEHQARHSFQFNACVALLDGDVGLASFSEGSIQRQELRELLAKVVVEHPEDNAANFDKMYGEVALLLHSGDVLTGKCDTFYGHWRKPLSKESLLKKFRSNASHVLAEENVEAIITMVDNLEDLLDGSQL
;
A
#
# COMPACT_ATOMS: atom_id res chain seq x y z
N PRO A 1 -1.88 17.58 -33.56
CA PRO A 1 -1.03 16.50 -33.01
C PRO A 1 -1.94 15.35 -32.60
N GLU A 2 -1.65 14.12 -33.03
CA GLU A 2 -2.33 12.94 -32.49
C GLU A 2 -2.23 12.96 -30.96
N ASP A 3 -3.30 12.58 -30.26
CA ASP A 3 -3.34 12.50 -28.81
C ASP A 3 -2.44 11.34 -28.34
N THR A 4 -1.16 11.65 -28.12
CA THR A 4 -0.17 10.73 -27.53
C THR A 4 -0.62 10.27 -26.15
N VAL A 5 -0.17 9.09 -25.72
CA VAL A 5 -0.55 8.53 -24.42
C VAL A 5 -0.19 9.50 -23.31
N THR A 6 1.03 10.05 -23.32
CA THR A 6 1.44 11.05 -22.33
C THR A 6 0.52 12.26 -22.33
N SER A 7 0.14 12.79 -23.50
CA SER A 7 -0.72 13.96 -23.60
C SER A 7 -2.14 13.70 -23.09
N THR A 8 -2.65 12.47 -23.19
CA THR A 8 -3.97 12.10 -22.65
C THR A 8 -3.99 12.10 -21.12
N PHE A 9 -2.95 11.55 -20.48
CA PHE A 9 -2.78 11.62 -19.02
C PHE A 9 -2.60 13.06 -18.54
N ALA A 10 -1.79 13.85 -19.25
CA ALA A 10 -1.58 15.26 -18.95
C ALA A 10 -2.86 16.11 -19.08
N SER A 11 -3.79 15.69 -19.92
CA SER A 11 -5.11 16.33 -20.07
C SER A 11 -6.08 15.88 -18.99
N PHE A 12 -6.07 14.58 -18.67
CA PHE A 12 -6.93 13.98 -17.65
C PHE A 12 -6.75 14.67 -16.29
N ILE A 13 -5.50 14.77 -15.80
CA ILE A 13 -5.17 15.28 -14.45
C ILE A 13 -5.91 16.59 -14.11
N PRO A 14 -5.71 17.70 -14.84
CA PRO A 14 -6.35 18.98 -14.50
C PRO A 14 -7.87 18.95 -14.74
N SER A 15 -8.36 18.13 -15.68
CA SER A 15 -9.77 18.13 -16.11
C SER A 15 -10.74 17.40 -15.17
N VAL A 16 -10.26 16.57 -14.23
CA VAL A 16 -11.12 15.89 -13.24
C VAL A 16 -11.79 16.93 -12.33
N ARG A 17 -13.07 16.73 -12.02
CA ARG A 17 -13.93 17.64 -11.25
C ARG A 17 -14.77 16.85 -10.24
N PRO A 18 -15.31 17.48 -9.18
CA PRO A 18 -16.06 16.79 -8.14
C PRO A 18 -17.21 15.92 -8.67
N GLU A 19 -17.92 16.39 -9.70
CA GLU A 19 -19.02 15.67 -10.34
C GLU A 19 -18.60 14.36 -11.03
N HIS A 20 -17.31 14.19 -11.32
CA HIS A 20 -16.76 12.96 -11.89
C HIS A 20 -16.50 11.88 -10.82
N LEU A 21 -16.51 12.22 -9.53
CA LEU A 21 -16.34 11.24 -8.45
C LEU A 21 -17.71 10.66 -8.04
N SER A 22 -17.99 9.45 -8.49
CA SER A 22 -19.16 8.70 -8.05
C SER A 22 -19.16 8.51 -6.52
N SER A 23 -20.34 8.23 -5.96
CA SER A 23 -20.47 7.92 -4.52
C SER A 23 -19.64 6.70 -4.13
N ILE A 24 -19.48 5.72 -5.03
CA ILE A 24 -18.65 4.53 -4.83
C ILE A 24 -17.18 4.92 -4.68
N VAL A 25 -16.66 5.75 -5.57
CA VAL A 25 -15.27 6.26 -5.50
C VAL A 25 -15.08 6.98 -4.17
N ARG A 26 -15.92 7.99 -3.88
CA ARG A 26 -15.83 8.75 -2.62
C ARG A 26 -15.83 7.87 -1.39
N HIS A 27 -16.75 6.89 -1.33
CA HIS A 27 -16.84 5.94 -0.23
C HIS A 27 -15.56 5.09 -0.07
N ARG A 28 -15.06 4.51 -1.17
CA ARG A 28 -13.84 3.69 -1.14
C ARG A 28 -12.61 4.51 -0.77
N SER A 29 -12.46 5.72 -1.32
CA SER A 29 -11.33 6.60 -1.00
C SER A 29 -11.31 7.01 0.48
N LYS A 30 -12.46 7.33 1.09
CA LYS A 30 -12.52 7.64 2.52
C LYS A 30 -12.04 6.47 3.39
N ARG A 31 -12.40 5.24 3.03
CA ARG A 31 -11.90 4.02 3.70
C ARG A 31 -10.38 3.90 3.56
N MET A 32 -9.85 4.13 2.37
CA MET A 32 -8.40 4.09 2.10
C MET A 32 -7.64 5.16 2.90
N ILE A 33 -8.15 6.39 2.94
CA ILE A 33 -7.57 7.51 3.69
C ILE A 33 -7.52 7.17 5.18
N LEU A 34 -8.64 6.71 5.76
CA LEU A 34 -8.68 6.34 7.16
C LEU A 34 -7.68 5.22 7.49
N ASP A 35 -7.66 4.16 6.67
CA ASP A 35 -6.72 3.05 6.85
C ASP A 35 -5.27 3.51 6.79
N SER A 36 -4.93 4.33 5.77
CA SER A 36 -3.58 4.85 5.55
C SER A 36 -3.11 5.74 6.70
N ILE A 37 -3.98 6.58 7.26
CA ILE A 37 -3.64 7.38 8.45
C ILE A 37 -3.41 6.45 9.64
N GLY A 38 -4.32 5.50 9.89
CA GLY A 38 -4.20 4.57 11.01
C GLY A 38 -2.89 3.78 10.98
N VAL A 39 -2.56 3.15 9.86
CA VAL A 39 -1.30 2.38 9.72
C VAL A 39 -0.06 3.29 9.75
N GLY A 40 -0.16 4.54 9.27
CA GLY A 40 0.90 5.53 9.40
C GLY A 40 1.13 5.96 10.86
N LEU A 41 0.08 6.14 11.65
CA LEU A 41 0.17 6.49 13.06
C LEU A 41 0.87 5.39 13.88
N VAL A 42 0.45 4.13 13.77
CA VAL A 42 1.15 3.02 14.44
C VAL A 42 2.56 2.83 13.86
N GLY A 43 2.74 3.05 12.55
CA GLY A 43 4.03 2.97 11.87
C GLY A 43 5.06 4.01 12.34
N SER A 44 4.61 5.13 12.91
CA SER A 44 5.47 6.16 13.53
C SER A 44 6.16 5.71 14.83
N THR A 45 5.84 4.50 15.30
CA THR A 45 6.50 3.84 16.45
C THR A 45 7.63 2.90 16.04
N THR A 46 7.86 2.72 14.74
CA THR A 46 8.84 1.75 14.24
C THR A 46 10.26 2.30 14.19
N ARG A 47 11.24 1.42 14.33
CA ARG A 47 12.67 1.78 14.21
C ARG A 47 13.03 2.39 12.85
N VAL A 48 12.42 1.92 11.76
CA VAL A 48 12.69 2.45 10.41
C VAL A 48 12.20 3.89 10.27
N PHE A 49 11.06 4.22 10.88
CA PHE A 49 10.56 5.58 10.95
C PHE A 49 11.50 6.49 11.75
N ASP A 50 11.97 6.05 12.92
CA ASP A 50 12.88 6.84 13.75
C ASP A 50 14.21 7.15 13.03
N ILE A 51 14.73 6.20 12.24
CA ILE A 51 15.92 6.42 11.40
C ILE A 51 15.63 7.49 10.34
N ALA A 52 14.51 7.35 9.61
CA ALA A 52 14.11 8.29 8.57
C ALA A 52 13.88 9.71 9.13
N LEU A 53 13.20 9.82 10.27
CA LEU A 53 12.91 11.09 10.92
C LEU A 53 14.20 11.78 11.41
N ARG A 54 15.12 11.05 12.03
CA ARG A 54 16.42 11.64 12.46
C ARG A 54 17.19 12.20 11.27
N TYR A 55 17.33 11.42 10.21
CA TYR A 55 17.94 11.88 8.96
C TYR A 55 17.26 13.15 8.43
N CYS A 56 15.93 13.20 8.39
CA CYS A 56 15.22 14.37 7.88
C CYS A 56 15.34 15.62 8.77
N ARG A 57 15.49 15.46 10.09
CA ARG A 57 15.67 16.60 11.01
C ARG A 57 17.05 17.25 10.89
N GLU A 58 18.04 16.51 10.40
CA GLU A 58 19.40 17.01 10.15
C GLU A 58 19.51 17.79 8.84
N LEU A 59 18.52 17.66 7.94
CA LEU A 59 18.47 18.42 6.69
C LEU A 59 17.89 19.82 6.94
N TYR A 60 18.69 20.84 6.64
CA TYR A 60 18.24 22.23 6.71
C TYR A 60 17.11 22.51 5.70
N SER A 61 16.01 23.11 6.18
CA SER A 61 14.97 23.68 5.33
C SER A 61 14.51 25.01 5.92
N PRO A 62 14.46 26.10 5.14
CA PRO A 62 13.93 27.38 5.61
C PRO A 62 12.39 27.34 5.79
N VAL A 63 11.73 26.33 5.22
CA VAL A 63 10.27 26.16 5.29
C VAL A 63 9.98 24.81 5.93
N ALA A 64 9.68 24.82 7.24
CA ALA A 64 9.27 23.64 8.02
C ALA A 64 7.82 23.82 8.49
N VAL A 65 6.88 23.40 7.65
CA VAL A 65 5.45 23.72 7.82
C VAL A 65 4.56 22.46 7.92
N SER A 66 5.04 21.34 7.39
CA SER A 66 4.25 20.12 7.27
C SER A 66 4.51 19.17 8.44
N SER A 67 3.43 18.61 8.98
CA SER A 67 3.43 17.80 10.20
C SER A 67 3.95 16.38 9.96
N VAL A 68 4.57 15.81 10.99
CA VAL A 68 5.00 14.40 11.02
C VAL A 68 4.02 13.57 11.84
N TYR A 69 3.55 12.45 11.30
CA TYR A 69 2.60 11.55 11.96
C TYR A 69 3.08 11.11 13.34
N GLY A 70 2.19 11.18 14.32
CA GLY A 70 2.45 10.73 15.69
C GLY A 70 3.55 11.51 16.44
N LYS A 71 4.07 12.62 15.90
CA LYS A 71 5.11 13.45 16.53
C LYS A 71 4.64 14.90 16.68
N PRO A 72 3.82 15.20 17.71
CA PRO A 72 3.29 16.55 17.93
C PRO A 72 4.38 17.62 17.95
N GLY A 73 4.12 18.74 17.27
CA GLY A 73 5.05 19.87 17.18
C GLY A 73 6.25 19.67 16.24
N VAL A 74 6.50 18.46 15.74
CA VAL A 74 7.57 18.21 14.77
C VAL A 74 7.07 18.57 13.37
N LYS A 75 7.74 19.55 12.76
CA LYS A 75 7.50 19.97 11.37
C LYS A 75 8.75 19.80 10.52
N LEU A 76 8.55 19.43 9.27
CA LEU A 76 9.60 19.30 8.26
C LEU A 76 9.21 20.08 7.00
N SER A 77 10.14 20.16 6.04
CA SER A 77 9.76 20.61 4.69
C SER A 77 8.69 19.67 4.10
N PRO A 78 7.84 20.15 3.19
CA PRO A 78 6.76 19.33 2.62
C PRO A 78 7.24 18.02 2.02
N THR A 79 8.35 18.04 1.27
CA THR A 79 8.94 16.83 0.66
C THR A 79 9.49 15.86 1.71
N LEU A 80 10.08 16.35 2.81
CA LEU A 80 10.60 15.50 3.89
C LEU A 80 9.50 14.99 4.84
N ALA A 81 8.43 15.75 5.04
CA ALA A 81 7.23 15.28 5.75
C ALA A 81 6.53 14.17 4.96
N ALA A 82 6.33 14.37 3.65
CA ALA A 82 5.78 13.35 2.75
C ALA A 82 6.62 12.06 2.78
N PHE A 83 7.95 12.18 2.73
CA PHE A 83 8.87 11.05 2.87
C PHE A 83 8.67 10.31 4.19
N THR A 84 8.78 11.02 5.30
CA THR A 84 8.74 10.43 6.65
C THR A 84 7.39 9.77 6.93
N ASN A 85 6.28 10.41 6.53
CA ASN A 85 4.93 9.88 6.71
C ASN A 85 4.63 8.71 5.74
N GLY A 86 5.19 8.71 4.53
CA GLY A 86 5.15 7.56 3.63
C GLY A 86 5.93 6.36 4.15
N VAL A 87 7.11 6.60 4.75
CA VAL A 87 7.88 5.56 5.48
C VAL A 87 7.05 4.99 6.63
N ALA A 88 6.40 5.85 7.44
CA ALA A 88 5.52 5.40 8.51
C ALA A 88 4.41 4.48 7.98
N THR A 89 3.70 4.91 6.94
CA THR A 89 2.57 4.20 6.34
C THR A 89 2.94 2.78 5.88
N HIS A 90 4.12 2.62 5.26
CA HIS A 90 4.57 1.33 4.74
C HIS A 90 5.55 0.57 5.68
N SER A 91 5.81 1.11 6.87
CA SER A 91 6.86 0.60 7.79
C SER A 91 6.68 -0.87 8.18
N MET A 92 5.43 -1.30 8.33
CA MET A 92 5.05 -2.62 8.81
C MET A 92 4.40 -3.49 7.73
N ASP A 93 4.43 -3.05 6.46
CA ASP A 93 3.68 -3.71 5.36
C ASP A 93 2.20 -3.92 5.73
N PHE A 94 1.56 -2.91 6.33
CA PHE A 94 0.20 -3.00 6.88
C PHE A 94 -0.84 -2.16 6.13
N ASP A 95 -0.36 -1.28 5.26
CA ASP A 95 -1.13 -0.48 4.35
C ASP A 95 -1.86 -1.30 3.28
N ASP A 96 -2.77 -0.59 2.64
CA ASP A 96 -3.72 -1.12 1.69
C ASP A 96 -3.07 -1.77 0.46
N THR A 97 -3.79 -2.63 -0.24
CA THR A 97 -3.27 -3.33 -1.43
C THR A 97 -4.31 -3.38 -2.54
N TRP A 98 -3.88 -3.10 -3.77
CA TRP A 98 -4.77 -3.03 -4.93
C TRP A 98 -4.50 -4.10 -5.98
N HIS A 99 -5.32 -4.10 -7.02
CA HIS A 99 -5.13 -4.92 -8.22
C HIS A 99 -5.17 -4.02 -9.47
N PRO A 100 -4.17 -4.08 -10.38
CA PRO A 100 -2.92 -4.85 -10.29
C PRO A 100 -2.05 -4.51 -9.07
N ALA A 101 -1.09 -5.36 -8.71
CA ALA A 101 -0.48 -5.41 -7.38
C ALA A 101 0.35 -4.16 -7.01
N THR A 102 -0.16 -3.31 -6.12
CA THR A 102 0.56 -2.16 -5.55
C THR A 102 -0.02 -1.73 -4.18
N HIS A 103 0.63 -0.78 -3.51
CA HIS A 103 0.21 -0.11 -2.28
C HIS A 103 -0.06 1.36 -2.59
N PRO A 104 -1.29 1.73 -3.02
CA PRO A 104 -1.47 2.96 -3.77
C PRO A 104 -1.66 4.21 -2.88
N SER A 105 -2.17 4.04 -1.65
CA SER A 105 -2.53 5.18 -0.79
C SER A 105 -1.33 5.84 -0.14
N GLY A 106 -0.36 5.04 0.32
CA GLY A 106 0.82 5.54 1.04
C GLY A 106 1.76 6.41 0.20
N ALA A 107 1.71 6.29 -1.13
CA ALA A 107 2.44 7.17 -2.03
C ALA A 107 1.73 8.52 -2.25
N VAL A 108 0.41 8.59 -2.07
CA VAL A 108 -0.40 9.76 -2.44
C VAL A 108 -0.78 10.60 -1.24
N LEU A 109 -1.36 9.99 -0.20
CA LEU A 109 -1.94 10.73 0.91
C LEU A 109 -0.89 11.57 1.69
N PRO A 110 0.30 11.03 2.05
CA PRO A 110 1.33 11.82 2.72
C PRO A 110 1.80 13.04 1.91
N ALA A 111 1.87 12.90 0.58
CA ALA A 111 2.25 14.00 -0.32
C ALA A 111 1.18 15.09 -0.34
N LEU A 112 -0.11 14.70 -0.41
CA LEU A 112 -1.23 15.64 -0.41
C LEU A 112 -1.36 16.41 0.90
N LEU A 113 -1.26 15.74 2.05
CA LEU A 113 -1.32 16.41 3.35
C LEU A 113 -0.12 17.35 3.56
N ALA A 114 1.07 16.95 3.13
CA ALA A 114 2.24 17.82 3.20
C ALA A 114 2.09 19.04 2.27
N ALA A 115 1.60 18.85 1.04
CA ALA A 115 1.37 19.91 0.07
C ALA A 115 0.24 20.87 0.51
N SER A 116 -0.86 20.37 1.09
CA SER A 116 -1.95 21.21 1.61
C SER A 116 -1.46 22.13 2.74
N GLN A 117 -0.61 21.62 3.63
CA GLN A 117 -0.01 22.39 4.72
C GLN A 117 0.99 23.45 4.22
N MET A 118 1.65 23.21 3.07
CA MET A 118 2.54 24.17 2.43
C MET A 118 1.82 25.39 1.85
N LEU A 119 0.58 25.23 1.38
CA LEU A 119 -0.14 26.31 0.68
C LEU A 119 -0.41 27.52 1.61
N PRO A 120 -0.36 28.76 1.11
CA PRO A 120 -0.63 29.95 1.91
C PRO A 120 -2.02 29.93 2.59
N PRO A 121 -2.17 30.61 3.74
CA PRO A 121 -3.49 30.87 4.34
C PRO A 121 -4.45 31.48 3.29
N GLY A 122 -5.71 31.05 3.29
CA GLY A 122 -6.72 31.50 2.31
C GLY A 122 -6.68 30.77 0.95
N THR A 123 -5.67 29.94 0.70
CA THR A 123 -5.57 29.06 -0.48
C THR A 123 -5.54 27.57 -0.11
N LYS A 124 -5.95 27.25 1.12
CA LYS A 124 -6.01 25.88 1.60
C LYS A 124 -7.04 25.09 0.80
N PRO A 125 -6.71 23.86 0.37
CA PRO A 125 -7.64 23.01 -0.37
C PRO A 125 -8.77 22.56 0.56
N SER A 126 -9.99 22.46 0.03
CA SER A 126 -11.09 21.79 0.73
C SER A 126 -10.83 20.28 0.85
N GLY A 127 -11.60 19.59 1.67
CA GLY A 127 -11.53 18.13 1.73
C GLY A 127 -12.03 17.47 0.42
N MET A 128 -12.92 18.11 -0.34
CA MET A 128 -13.25 17.68 -1.70
C MET A 128 -12.05 17.80 -2.64
N ASP A 129 -11.25 18.87 -2.55
CA ASP A 129 -10.02 19.02 -3.36
C ASP A 129 -9.00 17.93 -3.03
N LEU A 130 -8.87 17.55 -1.74
CA LEU A 130 -8.05 16.42 -1.33
C LEU A 130 -8.56 15.10 -1.88
N LEU A 131 -9.87 14.82 -1.80
CA LEU A 131 -10.48 13.61 -2.36
C LEU A 131 -10.27 13.53 -3.87
N LEU A 132 -10.41 14.66 -4.57
CA LEU A 132 -10.21 14.77 -6.01
C LEU A 132 -8.76 14.46 -6.40
N ALA A 133 -7.80 15.12 -5.75
CA ALA A 133 -6.39 14.91 -5.99
C ALA A 133 -5.94 13.49 -5.63
N PHE A 134 -6.46 12.93 -4.54
CA PHE A 134 -6.19 11.56 -4.10
C PHE A 134 -6.64 10.57 -5.18
N ASN A 135 -7.86 10.69 -5.67
CA ASN A 135 -8.38 9.80 -6.71
C ASN A 135 -7.70 9.96 -8.06
N VAL A 136 -7.26 11.16 -8.44
CA VAL A 136 -6.42 11.34 -9.64
C VAL A 136 -5.09 10.58 -9.50
N GLY A 137 -4.45 10.65 -8.33
CA GLY A 137 -3.23 9.89 -8.06
C GLY A 137 -3.42 8.37 -8.11
N LEU A 138 -4.52 7.86 -7.57
CA LEU A 138 -4.87 6.44 -7.66
C LEU A 138 -5.16 6.01 -9.10
N GLU A 139 -5.93 6.80 -9.83
CA GLU A 139 -6.32 6.50 -11.21
C GLU A 139 -5.08 6.41 -12.11
N VAL A 140 -4.17 7.37 -12.01
CA VAL A 140 -2.90 7.33 -12.77
C VAL A 140 -2.09 6.09 -12.41
N GLN A 141 -1.98 5.73 -11.14
CA GLN A 141 -1.29 4.49 -10.73
C GLN A 141 -1.89 3.25 -11.38
N GLY A 142 -3.20 3.08 -11.27
CA GLY A 142 -3.89 1.91 -11.77
C GLY A 142 -3.80 1.81 -13.29
N ARG A 143 -3.98 2.92 -14.01
CA ARG A 143 -3.89 2.94 -15.48
C ARG A 143 -2.49 2.59 -15.98
N LEU A 144 -1.45 3.11 -15.33
CA LEU A 144 -0.06 2.77 -15.65
C LEU A 144 0.24 1.29 -15.38
N MET A 145 -0.32 0.70 -14.33
CA MET A 145 -0.19 -0.74 -14.08
C MET A 145 -0.84 -1.59 -15.20
N HIS A 146 -1.93 -1.12 -15.81
CA HIS A 146 -2.57 -1.82 -16.93
C HIS A 146 -1.78 -1.75 -18.25
N PHE A 147 -0.67 -1.02 -18.30
CA PHE A 147 0.21 -1.01 -19.47
C PHE A 147 1.02 -2.31 -19.60
N SER A 148 0.97 -3.19 -18.60
CA SER A 148 1.57 -4.51 -18.70
C SER A 148 0.73 -5.59 -18.03
N SER A 149 0.57 -6.73 -18.70
CA SER A 149 -0.04 -7.91 -18.09
C SER A 149 0.78 -8.43 -16.91
N GLU A 150 2.11 -8.22 -16.91
CA GLU A 150 2.98 -8.70 -15.83
C GLU A 150 2.69 -8.03 -14.47
N ALA A 151 2.07 -6.86 -14.49
CA ALA A 151 1.71 -6.09 -13.31
C ALA A 151 0.56 -6.72 -12.51
N HIS A 152 -0.22 -7.61 -13.13
CA HIS A 152 -1.32 -8.33 -12.49
C HIS A 152 -0.81 -9.41 -11.54
N ASP A 153 0.40 -9.89 -11.78
CA ASP A 153 1.08 -10.88 -10.95
C ASP A 153 1.97 -10.19 -9.92
N ILE A 154 2.41 -10.98 -8.94
CA ILE A 154 3.38 -10.55 -7.95
C ILE A 154 4.72 -10.14 -8.64
N PRO A 155 5.26 -8.95 -8.33
CA PRO A 155 6.38 -8.35 -9.07
C PRO A 155 7.69 -9.13 -8.95
N LYS A 156 8.48 -9.12 -10.04
CA LYS A 156 9.76 -9.86 -10.16
C LYS A 156 11.01 -8.97 -10.24
N ARG A 157 10.89 -7.74 -10.74
CA ARG A 157 12.04 -6.84 -11.03
C ARG A 157 12.02 -5.58 -10.15
N PHE A 158 11.08 -4.68 -10.43
CA PHE A 158 10.89 -3.45 -9.66
C PHE A 158 9.71 -3.57 -8.71
N HIS A 159 9.78 -2.84 -7.59
CA HIS A 159 8.70 -2.74 -6.62
C HIS A 159 7.64 -1.74 -7.13
N PRO A 160 6.41 -2.16 -7.44
CA PRO A 160 5.41 -1.29 -8.08
C PRO A 160 5.15 0.05 -7.38
N PRO A 161 5.07 0.14 -6.04
CA PRO A 161 4.91 1.43 -5.35
C PRO A 161 6.01 2.46 -5.67
N SER A 162 7.24 2.03 -5.95
CA SER A 162 8.33 2.94 -6.33
C SER A 162 8.25 3.41 -7.79
N VAL A 163 7.49 2.69 -8.62
CA VAL A 163 7.32 2.97 -10.05
C VAL A 163 6.05 3.80 -10.24
N VAL A 164 4.89 3.18 -10.07
CA VAL A 164 3.61 3.86 -10.30
C VAL A 164 3.25 4.80 -9.16
N GLY A 165 3.64 4.51 -7.91
CA GLY A 165 3.35 5.39 -6.77
C GLY A 165 4.00 6.77 -6.91
N THR A 166 5.22 6.84 -7.46
CA THR A 166 5.90 8.11 -7.76
C THR A 166 5.12 8.92 -8.79
N MET A 167 4.60 8.26 -9.83
CA MET A 167 3.75 8.88 -10.85
C MET A 167 2.41 9.34 -10.28
N GLY A 168 1.80 8.53 -9.41
CA GLY A 168 0.56 8.85 -8.70
C GLY A 168 0.70 10.04 -7.77
N SER A 169 1.80 10.11 -7.01
CA SER A 169 2.14 11.26 -6.18
C SER A 169 2.30 12.53 -7.01
N ALA A 170 3.01 12.46 -8.14
CA ALA A 170 3.16 13.59 -9.05
C ALA A 170 1.82 14.07 -9.63
N ALA A 171 0.97 13.14 -10.08
CA ALA A 171 -0.35 13.46 -10.60
C ALA A 171 -1.27 14.08 -9.54
N ALA A 172 -1.27 13.54 -8.32
CA ALA A 172 -2.06 14.04 -7.21
C ALA A 172 -1.60 15.45 -6.78
N ALA A 173 -0.29 15.64 -6.62
CA ALA A 173 0.27 16.95 -6.29
C ALA A 173 0.03 17.97 -7.42
N ALA A 174 0.19 17.58 -8.69
CA ALA A 174 -0.12 18.45 -9.82
C ALA A 174 -1.59 18.87 -9.85
N LYS A 175 -2.50 17.95 -9.51
CA LYS A 175 -3.93 18.26 -9.38
C LYS A 175 -4.19 19.25 -8.24
N LEU A 176 -3.65 18.98 -7.05
CA LEU A 176 -3.84 19.85 -5.88
C LEU A 176 -3.29 21.27 -6.11
N LEU A 177 -2.13 21.37 -6.79
CA LEU A 177 -1.49 22.62 -7.14
C LEU A 177 -2.09 23.30 -8.38
N SER A 178 -3.15 22.74 -8.96
CA SER A 178 -3.84 23.28 -10.15
C SER A 178 -2.89 23.54 -11.34
N LEU A 179 -1.95 22.62 -11.58
CA LEU A 179 -1.01 22.76 -12.68
C LEU A 179 -1.69 22.68 -14.05
N SER A 180 -1.15 23.41 -15.03
CA SER A 180 -1.62 23.35 -16.41
C SER A 180 -1.37 21.97 -17.05
N ARG A 181 -2.03 21.68 -18.17
CA ARG A 181 -1.80 20.45 -18.97
C ARG A 181 -0.31 20.23 -19.25
N THR A 182 0.39 21.26 -19.73
CA THR A 182 1.82 21.18 -20.05
C THR A 182 2.66 20.86 -18.82
N GLN A 183 2.39 21.53 -17.70
CA GLN A 183 3.09 21.25 -16.44
C GLN A 183 2.77 19.84 -15.90
N CYS A 184 1.55 19.34 -16.08
CA CYS A 184 1.21 17.95 -15.73
C CYS A 184 2.02 16.95 -16.56
N SER A 185 2.18 17.20 -17.87
CA SER A 185 3.03 16.39 -18.74
C SER A 185 4.48 16.35 -18.25
N HIS A 186 5.04 17.51 -17.90
CA HIS A 186 6.41 17.58 -17.40
C HIS A 186 6.55 16.97 -15.99
N ALA A 187 5.56 17.13 -15.11
CA ALA A 187 5.56 16.48 -13.80
C ALA A 187 5.65 14.94 -13.93
N LEU A 188 4.89 14.34 -14.85
CA LEU A 188 5.00 12.90 -15.15
C LEU A 188 6.37 12.54 -15.74
N GLY A 189 6.90 13.36 -16.64
CA GLY A 189 8.23 13.17 -17.24
C GLY A 189 9.36 13.17 -16.21
N ILE A 190 9.35 14.14 -15.29
CA ILE A 190 10.32 14.26 -14.20
C ILE A 190 10.14 13.08 -13.22
N ALA A 191 8.90 12.77 -12.84
CA ALA A 191 8.59 11.68 -11.91
C ALA A 191 9.10 10.32 -12.42
N ALA A 192 8.99 10.05 -13.73
CA ALA A 192 9.51 8.83 -14.33
C ALA A 192 11.03 8.69 -14.17
N SER A 193 11.78 9.80 -14.19
CA SER A 193 13.24 9.81 -13.97
C SER A 193 13.62 9.57 -12.51
N LEU A 194 12.69 9.79 -11.58
CA LEU A 194 12.88 9.59 -10.14
C LEU A 194 12.32 8.24 -9.64
N ALA A 195 11.71 7.47 -10.55
CA ALA A 195 10.99 6.24 -10.22
C ALA A 195 11.87 4.99 -10.29
N GLY A 196 11.45 3.95 -9.56
CA GLY A 196 12.01 2.60 -9.65
C GLY A 196 12.97 2.22 -8.52
N ALA A 197 12.61 1.16 -7.82
CA ALA A 197 13.44 0.50 -6.82
C ALA A 197 13.38 -1.03 -7.01
N PRO A 198 14.51 -1.76 -6.95
CA PRO A 198 14.54 -3.21 -7.12
C PRO A 198 13.78 -3.97 -6.02
N MET A 199 13.21 -5.14 -6.38
CA MET A 199 12.50 -6.03 -5.45
C MET A 199 13.39 -6.66 -4.36
N ALA A 200 14.72 -6.61 -4.49
CA ALA A 200 15.64 -7.23 -3.54
C ALA A 200 15.47 -6.70 -2.10
N ASN A 201 15.03 -5.45 -1.95
CA ASN A 201 14.76 -4.82 -0.66
C ASN A 201 13.35 -5.07 -0.11
N ALA A 202 12.51 -5.85 -0.79
CA ALA A 202 11.12 -6.07 -0.37
C ALA A 202 10.96 -6.69 1.02
N ALA A 203 11.93 -7.49 1.49
CA ALA A 203 11.91 -8.12 2.81
C ALA A 203 12.99 -7.56 3.76
N THR A 204 13.46 -6.34 3.51
CA THR A 204 14.46 -5.66 4.35
C THR A 204 13.85 -4.41 5.00
N GLN A 205 14.59 -3.81 5.93
CA GLN A 205 14.21 -2.52 6.52
C GLN A 205 14.14 -1.39 5.49
N ALA A 206 14.65 -1.60 4.26
CA ALA A 206 14.62 -0.58 3.22
C ALA A 206 13.29 -0.52 2.44
N LYS A 207 12.43 -1.55 2.49
CA LYS A 207 11.13 -1.56 1.76
C LYS A 207 10.29 -0.30 2.01
N PRO A 208 10.11 0.19 3.25
CA PRO A 208 9.27 1.36 3.53
C PRO A 208 9.73 2.64 2.83
N LEU A 209 11.05 2.76 2.55
CA LEU A 209 11.58 3.89 1.80
C LEU A 209 11.08 3.93 0.36
N HIS A 210 10.60 2.82 -0.22
CA HIS A 210 10.04 2.83 -1.56
C HIS A 210 8.77 3.69 -1.62
N VAL A 211 7.89 3.58 -0.62
CA VAL A 211 6.66 4.38 -0.51
C VAL A 211 6.95 5.80 -0.05
N GLY A 212 7.86 5.97 0.92
CA GLY A 212 8.33 7.30 1.33
C GLY A 212 8.94 8.09 0.17
N ASN A 213 9.81 7.46 -0.63
CA ASN A 213 10.38 8.08 -1.82
C ASN A 213 9.32 8.35 -2.90
N ALA A 214 8.40 7.43 -3.15
CA ALA A 214 7.31 7.67 -4.08
C ALA A 214 6.51 8.93 -3.72
N ALA A 215 6.13 9.08 -2.44
CA ALA A 215 5.45 10.26 -1.94
C ALA A 215 6.28 11.53 -2.14
N ARG A 216 7.53 11.53 -1.68
CA ARG A 216 8.45 12.68 -1.78
C ARG A 216 8.74 13.09 -3.22
N LEU A 217 9.19 12.14 -4.04
CA LEU A 217 9.74 12.39 -5.36
C LEU A 217 8.66 12.77 -6.37
N GLY A 218 7.44 12.24 -6.21
CA GLY A 218 6.31 12.71 -7.00
C GLY A 218 5.91 14.15 -6.66
N LEU A 219 5.86 14.51 -5.37
CA LEU A 219 5.63 15.89 -4.94
C LEU A 219 6.74 16.81 -5.48
N GLU A 220 8.00 16.40 -5.38
CA GLU A 220 9.14 17.15 -5.93
C GLU A 220 9.02 17.36 -7.44
N ALA A 221 8.64 16.33 -8.20
CA ALA A 221 8.41 16.44 -9.65
C ALA A 221 7.32 17.47 -10.00
N ALA A 222 6.20 17.47 -9.27
CA ALA A 222 5.16 18.47 -9.46
C ALA A 222 5.64 19.89 -9.10
N LEU A 223 6.43 20.06 -8.04
CA LEU A 223 6.99 21.35 -7.63
C LEU A 223 8.04 21.89 -8.62
N LEU A 224 8.82 21.01 -9.25
CA LEU A 224 9.77 21.35 -10.31
C LEU A 224 9.03 21.77 -11.58
N ALA A 225 8.03 20.99 -12.01
CA ALA A 225 7.21 21.35 -13.17
C ALA A 225 6.43 22.66 -12.95
N ALA A 226 5.94 22.91 -11.75
CA ALA A 226 5.30 24.18 -11.38
C ALA A 226 6.22 25.39 -11.57
N ARG A 227 7.55 25.18 -11.50
CA ARG A 227 8.59 26.19 -11.71
C ARG A 227 9.13 26.23 -13.15
N GLY A 228 8.50 25.51 -14.07
CA GLY A 228 8.86 25.50 -15.49
C GLY A 228 9.96 24.52 -15.87
N MET A 229 10.32 23.56 -15.01
CA MET A 229 11.18 22.46 -15.45
C MET A 229 10.45 21.61 -16.49
N GLU A 230 11.10 21.40 -17.64
CA GLU A 230 10.59 20.58 -18.74
C GLU A 230 11.14 19.16 -18.68
N ALA A 231 10.41 18.22 -19.26
CA ALA A 231 10.78 16.82 -19.43
C ALA A 231 10.12 16.24 -20.68
N ASN A 232 10.51 15.02 -21.07
CA ASN A 232 10.05 14.40 -22.32
C ASN A 232 8.50 14.32 -22.38
N PRO A 233 7.84 14.98 -23.36
CA PRO A 233 6.37 14.98 -23.47
C PRO A 233 5.80 13.67 -24.01
N LEU A 234 6.64 12.67 -24.26
CA LEU A 234 6.29 11.34 -24.78
C LEU A 234 6.71 10.22 -23.79
N ILE A 235 6.91 10.56 -22.51
CA ILE A 235 7.49 9.64 -21.51
C ILE A 235 6.72 8.33 -21.31
N LEU A 236 5.41 8.32 -21.56
CA LEU A 236 4.53 7.15 -21.46
C LEU A 236 4.30 6.43 -22.79
N ASP A 237 4.81 6.98 -23.89
CA ASP A 237 4.57 6.47 -25.23
C ASP A 237 5.59 5.37 -25.58
N ASP A 238 5.14 4.36 -26.34
CA ASP A 238 6.01 3.29 -26.86
C ASP A 238 6.25 3.54 -28.35
N ILE A 239 7.24 4.39 -28.64
CA ILE A 239 7.55 4.86 -29.99
C ILE A 239 9.06 4.83 -30.25
N PRO A 240 9.49 4.72 -31.53
CA PRO A 240 10.91 4.76 -31.87
C PRO A 240 11.60 6.02 -31.33
N GLY A 241 12.75 5.85 -30.68
CA GLY A 241 13.55 6.95 -30.13
C GLY A 241 13.12 7.42 -28.73
N CYS A 242 12.08 6.83 -28.13
CA CYS A 242 11.69 7.10 -26.74
C CYS A 242 11.78 5.83 -25.88
N SER A 243 12.83 5.72 -25.07
CA SER A 243 12.94 4.69 -24.02
C SER A 243 12.47 5.28 -22.69
N GLY A 244 11.16 5.52 -22.58
CA GLY A 244 10.55 6.18 -21.42
C GLY A 244 10.18 5.22 -20.30
N PHE A 245 8.94 5.32 -19.82
CA PHE A 245 8.40 4.53 -18.72
C PHE A 245 8.36 3.01 -19.00
N SER A 246 8.46 2.62 -20.28
CA SER A 246 8.61 1.23 -20.72
C SER A 246 9.81 0.52 -20.08
N ALA A 247 10.86 1.24 -19.66
CA ALA A 247 12.06 0.68 -19.04
C ALA A 247 11.78 -0.14 -17.76
N PHE A 248 10.67 0.12 -17.08
CA PHE A 248 10.26 -0.57 -15.86
C PHE A 248 9.53 -1.89 -16.11
N TYR A 249 9.06 -2.13 -17.35
CA TYR A 249 8.25 -3.29 -17.69
C TYR A 249 8.98 -4.23 -18.66
N GLY A 250 8.75 -5.54 -18.53
CA GLY A 250 9.23 -6.53 -19.48
C GLY A 250 8.44 -6.50 -20.80
N VAL A 251 7.12 -6.35 -20.69
CA VAL A 251 6.21 -6.12 -21.83
C VAL A 251 5.44 -4.84 -21.57
N TYR A 252 5.54 -3.85 -22.46
CA TYR A 252 4.90 -2.56 -22.31
C TYR A 252 3.91 -2.32 -23.46
N ARG A 253 2.67 -1.95 -23.12
CA ARG A 253 1.57 -1.70 -24.03
C ARG A 253 0.75 -0.51 -23.51
N PRO A 254 1.24 0.73 -23.72
CA PRO A 254 0.59 1.91 -23.20
C PRO A 254 -0.77 2.13 -23.88
N GLN A 255 -1.71 2.69 -23.13
CA GLN A 255 -3.07 2.98 -23.60
C GLN A 255 -3.45 4.42 -23.26
N PRO A 256 -4.15 5.13 -24.15
CA PRO A 256 -4.61 6.48 -23.88
C PRO A 256 -5.62 6.49 -22.73
N LEU A 257 -5.62 7.58 -21.97
CA LEU A 257 -6.59 7.82 -20.90
C LEU A 257 -7.67 8.78 -21.37
N ALA A 258 -8.91 8.28 -21.47
CA ALA A 258 -10.05 9.11 -21.89
C ALA A 258 -10.25 10.30 -20.93
N ALA A 259 -10.62 11.44 -21.49
CA ALA A 259 -11.00 12.61 -20.70
C ALA A 259 -12.17 12.28 -19.76
N PRO A 260 -12.19 12.85 -18.54
CA PRO A 260 -13.28 12.64 -17.60
C PRO A 260 -14.59 13.23 -18.16
N GLY A 261 -15.65 12.41 -18.11
CA GLY A 261 -16.96 12.68 -18.69
C GLY A 261 -17.86 11.45 -18.52
N GLN A 262 -19.04 11.41 -19.14
CA GLN A 262 -20.03 10.34 -18.92
C GLN A 262 -19.51 8.91 -19.20
N GLN A 263 -18.45 8.76 -20.00
CA GLN A 263 -17.89 7.45 -20.35
C GLN A 263 -16.67 7.04 -19.52
N HIS A 264 -16.00 7.97 -18.82
CA HIS A 264 -14.85 7.63 -17.99
C HIS A 264 -15.34 7.07 -16.66
N GLN A 265 -14.91 5.84 -16.35
CA GLN A 265 -15.13 5.21 -15.06
C GLN A 265 -13.80 5.05 -14.37
N PHE A 266 -13.69 5.63 -13.17
CA PHE A 266 -12.52 5.43 -12.31
C PHE A 266 -12.33 3.95 -12.04
N LEU A 267 -11.09 3.48 -12.02
CA LEU A 267 -10.77 2.08 -11.73
C LEU A 267 -11.30 1.66 -10.36
N LEU A 268 -11.29 2.58 -9.40
CA LEU A 268 -11.81 2.35 -8.05
C LEU A 268 -13.33 2.12 -8.01
N GLU A 269 -14.08 2.36 -9.10
CA GLU A 269 -15.49 1.95 -9.19
C GLU A 269 -15.64 0.44 -9.35
N LYS A 270 -14.73 -0.18 -10.10
CA LYS A 270 -14.80 -1.61 -10.45
C LYS A 270 -13.92 -2.47 -9.56
N GLN A 271 -12.78 -1.94 -9.14
CA GLN A 271 -11.78 -2.67 -8.37
C GLN A 271 -11.60 -2.02 -6.99
N ASP A 272 -12.18 -2.64 -5.96
CA ASP A 272 -11.95 -2.23 -4.57
C ASP A 272 -10.53 -2.60 -4.11
N ILE A 273 -10.20 -2.15 -2.91
CA ILE A 273 -8.92 -2.32 -2.24
C ILE A 273 -9.02 -3.44 -1.19
N ALA A 274 -7.92 -4.15 -0.96
CA ALA A 274 -7.78 -5.06 0.15
C ALA A 274 -7.18 -4.34 1.36
N PHE A 275 -7.84 -4.47 2.52
CA PHE A 275 -7.37 -3.97 3.80
C PHE A 275 -6.83 -5.12 4.65
N LYS A 276 -5.55 -5.04 5.01
CA LYS A 276 -4.88 -6.04 5.84
C LYS A 276 -5.43 -5.99 7.27
N ARG A 277 -5.69 -7.15 7.88
CA ARG A 277 -6.03 -7.32 9.31
C ARG A 277 -4.82 -7.37 10.24
N PHE A 278 -3.70 -7.88 9.76
CA PHE A 278 -2.41 -7.91 10.45
C PHE A 278 -1.26 -7.44 9.53
N PRO A 279 -0.18 -6.89 10.11
CA PRO A 279 0.90 -6.22 9.37
C PRO A 279 1.86 -7.20 8.67
N ALA A 280 1.42 -7.79 7.56
CA ALA A 280 2.25 -8.69 6.76
C ALA A 280 1.87 -8.61 5.30
N HIS A 281 2.71 -9.21 4.45
CA HIS A 281 2.45 -9.33 3.03
C HIS A 281 1.05 -9.91 2.78
N LEU A 282 0.32 -9.39 1.78
CA LEU A 282 -1.09 -9.75 1.56
C LEU A 282 -1.30 -11.26 1.41
N GLY A 283 -0.36 -11.94 0.73
CA GLY A 283 -0.35 -13.40 0.59
C GLY A 283 -0.47 -14.18 1.91
N MET A 284 0.04 -13.63 3.02
CA MET A 284 -0.04 -14.26 4.34
C MET A 284 -1.48 -14.38 4.85
N HIS A 285 -2.39 -13.51 4.40
CA HIS A 285 -3.77 -13.47 4.90
C HIS A 285 -4.57 -14.70 4.47
N TRP A 286 -4.32 -15.22 3.26
CA TRP A 286 -4.88 -16.52 2.82
C TRP A 286 -4.34 -17.68 3.66
N VAL A 287 -3.04 -17.69 3.94
CA VAL A 287 -2.40 -18.77 4.71
C VAL A 287 -2.84 -18.77 6.15
N VAL A 288 -2.98 -17.59 6.77
CA VAL A 288 -3.49 -17.46 8.15
C VAL A 288 -4.94 -17.94 8.24
N ASP A 289 -5.83 -17.54 7.32
CA ASP A 289 -7.23 -18.01 7.37
C ASP A 289 -7.33 -19.53 7.16
N ALA A 290 -6.52 -20.11 6.27
CA ALA A 290 -6.44 -21.56 6.09
C ALA A 290 -5.87 -22.27 7.33
N ALA A 291 -4.84 -21.71 7.97
CA ALA A 291 -4.24 -22.22 9.20
C ALA A 291 -5.23 -22.17 10.38
N LEU A 292 -5.97 -21.07 10.55
CA LEU A 292 -7.00 -20.95 11.59
C LEU A 292 -8.15 -21.93 11.35
N SER A 293 -8.55 -22.14 10.09
CA SER A 293 -9.55 -23.13 9.71
C SER A 293 -9.13 -24.54 10.15
N VAL A 294 -7.92 -24.98 9.78
CA VAL A 294 -7.43 -26.33 10.15
C VAL A 294 -7.14 -26.46 11.64
N ARG A 295 -6.72 -25.38 12.31
CA ARG A 295 -6.58 -25.33 13.77
C ARG A 295 -7.90 -25.65 14.47
N ASN A 296 -8.99 -25.03 14.02
CA ASN A 296 -10.31 -25.26 14.61
C ASN A 296 -10.79 -26.69 14.38
N LEU A 297 -10.51 -27.27 13.21
CA LEU A 297 -10.77 -28.70 12.97
C LEU A 297 -10.00 -29.59 13.94
N LEU A 298 -8.71 -29.31 14.17
CA LEU A 298 -7.90 -30.07 15.13
C LEU A 298 -8.41 -29.95 16.56
N VAL A 299 -8.79 -28.73 16.99
CA VAL A 299 -9.39 -28.50 18.32
C VAL A 299 -10.70 -29.26 18.47
N ASN A 300 -11.55 -29.26 17.44
CA ASN A 300 -12.81 -30.01 17.47
C ASN A 300 -12.60 -31.53 17.49
N HIS A 301 -11.55 -32.02 16.83
CA HIS A 301 -11.20 -33.44 16.78
C HIS A 301 -10.55 -33.95 18.08
N MET A 302 -9.69 -33.14 18.70
CA MET A 302 -8.86 -33.55 19.85
C MET A 302 -9.27 -32.90 21.19
N GLY A 303 -10.25 -31.98 21.18
CA GLY A 303 -10.68 -31.19 22.35
C GLY A 303 -9.78 -30.02 22.72
N SER A 304 -8.53 -29.99 22.24
CA SER A 304 -7.57 -28.90 22.44
C SER A 304 -6.53 -28.86 21.33
N PHE A 305 -5.82 -27.74 21.18
CA PHE A 305 -4.72 -27.62 20.24
C PHE A 305 -3.41 -28.10 20.91
N CYS A 306 -2.75 -29.10 20.32
CA CYS A 306 -1.47 -29.61 20.79
C CYS A 306 -0.47 -29.78 19.62
N PRO A 307 0.58 -28.94 19.52
CA PRO A 307 1.58 -29.00 18.45
C PRO A 307 2.32 -30.34 18.33
N ALA A 308 2.42 -31.08 19.44
CA ALA A 308 3.12 -32.36 19.49
C ALA A 308 2.40 -33.46 18.68
N LEU A 309 1.11 -33.31 18.40
CA LEU A 309 0.35 -34.27 17.58
C LEU A 309 0.69 -34.15 16.09
N ILE A 310 1.18 -33.00 15.66
CA ILE A 310 1.46 -32.69 14.26
C ILE A 310 2.79 -33.29 13.86
N ARG A 311 2.79 -34.15 12.84
CA ARG A 311 4.00 -34.71 12.22
C ARG A 311 4.52 -33.80 11.10
N THR A 312 3.62 -33.31 10.25
CA THR A 312 3.96 -32.49 9.08
C THR A 312 2.90 -31.44 8.83
N ILE A 313 3.31 -30.25 8.41
CA ILE A 313 2.43 -29.17 7.95
C ILE A 313 2.72 -28.96 6.46
N VAL A 314 1.75 -29.22 5.60
CA VAL A 314 1.87 -28.94 4.17
C VAL A 314 1.18 -27.62 3.86
N LEU A 315 1.92 -26.66 3.31
CA LEU A 315 1.40 -25.40 2.81
C LEU A 315 1.33 -25.44 1.29
N LYS A 316 0.13 -25.43 0.73
CA LYS A 316 -0.09 -25.29 -0.71
C LYS A 316 -0.35 -23.83 -1.04
N ILE A 317 0.60 -23.21 -1.72
CA ILE A 317 0.67 -21.76 -1.95
C ILE A 317 1.26 -21.46 -3.33
N PRO A 318 1.03 -20.27 -3.90
CA PRO A 318 1.66 -19.91 -5.16
C PRO A 318 3.19 -19.86 -5.03
N LEU A 319 3.88 -20.19 -6.13
CA LEU A 319 5.33 -20.05 -6.20
C LEU A 319 5.74 -18.58 -6.03
N SER A 320 6.66 -18.30 -5.10
CA SER A 320 7.22 -16.96 -4.92
C SER A 320 8.67 -16.97 -4.48
N LYS A 321 9.44 -16.01 -5.00
CA LYS A 321 10.88 -15.87 -4.75
C LYS A 321 11.23 -15.06 -3.49
N TYR A 322 10.33 -14.21 -2.97
CA TYR A 322 10.68 -13.29 -1.85
C TYR A 322 9.88 -13.49 -0.57
N ILE A 323 8.78 -14.26 -0.60
CA ILE A 323 7.93 -14.55 0.57
C ILE A 323 7.94 -16.02 1.03
N ASN A 324 8.75 -16.87 0.38
CA ASN A 324 9.05 -18.21 0.85
C ASN A 324 10.28 -18.15 1.78
N ARG A 325 10.07 -18.14 3.10
CA ARG A 325 11.12 -17.92 4.10
C ARG A 325 10.90 -18.87 5.28
N PRO A 326 11.51 -20.07 5.28
CA PRO A 326 11.19 -21.11 6.27
C PRO A 326 11.58 -20.72 7.69
N PHE A 327 12.68 -19.98 7.87
CA PHE A 327 13.19 -19.59 9.18
C PHE A 327 13.52 -18.09 9.20
N PRO A 328 12.51 -17.20 9.31
CA PRO A 328 12.77 -15.77 9.35
C PRO A 328 13.49 -15.38 10.65
N SER A 329 14.55 -14.58 10.53
CA SER A 329 15.35 -14.11 11.67
C SER A 329 15.11 -12.66 12.07
N SER A 330 14.23 -11.95 11.34
CA SER A 330 13.90 -10.56 11.60
C SER A 330 12.42 -10.29 11.38
N GLU A 331 11.93 -9.18 11.94
CA GLU A 331 10.57 -8.70 11.74
C GLU A 331 10.19 -8.64 10.25
N HIS A 332 11.00 -7.97 9.41
CA HIS A 332 10.70 -7.83 7.98
C HIS A 332 10.68 -9.18 7.24
N GLN A 333 11.52 -10.15 7.63
CA GLN A 333 11.46 -11.49 7.06
C GLN A 333 10.20 -12.25 7.51
N ALA A 334 9.80 -12.11 8.78
CA ALA A 334 8.60 -12.75 9.33
C ALA A 334 7.32 -12.23 8.67
N ARG A 335 7.25 -10.93 8.37
CA ARG A 335 6.17 -10.31 7.58
C ARG A 335 6.07 -10.85 6.13
N HIS A 336 7.13 -11.50 5.65
CA HIS A 336 7.26 -12.09 4.32
C HIS A 336 7.57 -13.60 4.40
N SER A 337 6.94 -14.31 5.33
CA SER A 337 7.14 -15.76 5.51
C SER A 337 5.79 -16.47 5.64
N PHE A 338 5.43 -17.25 4.62
CA PHE A 338 4.22 -18.08 4.69
C PHE A 338 4.27 -19.05 5.87
N GLN A 339 5.44 -19.66 6.09
CA GLN A 339 5.67 -20.64 7.15
C GLN A 339 5.46 -20.04 8.54
N PHE A 340 6.06 -18.88 8.80
CA PHE A 340 5.91 -18.17 10.06
C PHE A 340 4.45 -17.84 10.35
N ASN A 341 3.76 -17.23 9.39
CA ASN A 341 2.38 -16.78 9.61
C ASN A 341 1.43 -17.97 9.78
N ALA A 342 1.64 -19.09 9.08
CA ALA A 342 0.91 -20.33 9.32
C ALA A 342 1.16 -20.87 10.74
N CYS A 343 2.42 -20.99 11.14
CA CYS A 343 2.78 -21.57 12.44
C CYS A 343 2.33 -20.69 13.62
N VAL A 344 2.45 -19.37 13.52
CA VAL A 344 1.91 -18.43 14.52
C VAL A 344 0.39 -18.58 14.63
N ALA A 345 -0.33 -18.60 13.50
CA ALA A 345 -1.78 -18.79 13.51
C ALA A 345 -2.20 -20.13 14.16
N LEU A 346 -1.45 -21.20 13.89
CA LEU A 346 -1.68 -22.50 14.52
C LEU A 346 -1.44 -22.45 16.04
N LEU A 347 -0.29 -21.93 16.49
CA LEU A 347 0.07 -21.85 17.90
C LEU A 347 -0.87 -20.95 18.69
N ASP A 348 -1.02 -19.71 18.23
CA ASP A 348 -1.63 -18.64 19.02
C ASP A 348 -3.14 -18.52 18.76
N GLY A 349 -3.64 -19.08 17.66
CA GLY A 349 -5.03 -18.92 17.23
C GLY A 349 -5.37 -17.53 16.70
N ASP A 350 -4.37 -16.66 16.54
CA ASP A 350 -4.49 -15.32 15.96
C ASP A 350 -3.13 -14.83 15.42
N VAL A 351 -3.14 -13.82 14.55
CA VAL A 351 -1.94 -13.10 14.11
C VAL A 351 -2.20 -11.60 14.21
N GLY A 352 -1.35 -10.88 14.94
CA GLY A 352 -1.48 -9.44 15.18
C GLY A 352 -0.13 -8.71 15.20
N LEU A 353 -0.13 -7.46 15.66
CA LEU A 353 1.09 -6.63 15.76
C LEU A 353 2.18 -7.32 16.60
N ALA A 354 1.81 -7.84 17.78
CA ALA A 354 2.72 -8.47 18.72
C ALA A 354 3.33 -9.79 18.21
N SER A 355 2.70 -10.43 17.22
CA SER A 355 3.21 -11.66 16.60
C SER A 355 4.58 -11.47 15.96
N PHE A 356 4.91 -10.25 15.52
CA PHE A 356 6.18 -9.93 14.83
C PHE A 356 7.26 -9.36 15.75
N SER A 357 7.06 -9.38 17.07
CA SER A 357 8.09 -8.97 18.02
C SER A 357 9.27 -9.96 18.02
N GLU A 358 10.45 -9.49 18.44
CA GLU A 358 11.64 -10.34 18.54
C GLU A 358 11.40 -11.56 19.44
N GLY A 359 10.76 -11.36 20.59
CA GLY A 359 10.40 -12.44 21.51
C GLY A 359 9.47 -13.48 20.88
N SER A 360 8.45 -13.03 20.13
CA SER A 360 7.52 -13.91 19.42
C SER A 360 8.21 -14.73 18.33
N ILE A 361 9.15 -14.13 17.59
CA ILE A 361 9.91 -14.76 16.50
C ILE A 361 10.90 -15.81 17.04
N GLN A 362 11.47 -15.59 18.22
CA GLN A 362 12.49 -16.47 18.79
C GLN A 362 11.93 -17.65 19.62
N ARG A 363 10.61 -17.78 19.75
CA ARG A 363 9.99 -18.88 20.52
C ARG A 363 10.45 -20.26 20.04
N GLN A 364 10.80 -21.11 21.00
CA GLN A 364 11.26 -22.47 20.72
C GLN A 364 10.17 -23.32 20.06
N GLU A 365 8.94 -23.26 20.57
CA GLU A 365 7.78 -23.98 20.01
C GLU A 365 7.48 -23.58 18.56
N LEU A 366 7.69 -22.31 18.21
CA LEU A 366 7.56 -21.83 16.83
C LEU A 366 8.63 -22.45 15.93
N ARG A 367 9.88 -22.51 16.37
CA ARG A 367 10.97 -23.13 15.59
C ARG A 367 10.72 -24.62 15.36
N GLU A 368 10.22 -25.31 16.38
CA GLU A 368 9.85 -26.73 16.28
C GLU A 368 8.71 -26.94 15.29
N LEU A 369 7.71 -26.05 15.27
CA LEU A 369 6.61 -26.13 14.33
C LEU A 369 7.05 -25.80 12.89
N LEU A 370 7.91 -24.78 12.72
CA LEU A 370 8.50 -24.40 11.43
C LEU A 370 9.30 -25.55 10.82
N ALA A 371 10.01 -26.33 11.63
CA ALA A 371 10.77 -27.49 11.17
C ALA A 371 9.89 -28.61 10.58
N LYS A 372 8.58 -28.58 10.81
CA LYS A 372 7.60 -29.54 10.26
C LYS A 372 6.96 -29.06 8.96
N VAL A 373 7.27 -27.85 8.50
CA VAL A 373 6.61 -27.23 7.35
C VAL A 373 7.24 -27.69 6.04
N VAL A 374 6.40 -28.19 5.14
CA VAL A 374 6.70 -28.49 3.74
C VAL A 374 5.85 -27.57 2.87
N VAL A 375 6.44 -27.03 1.80
CA VAL A 375 5.77 -26.12 0.88
C VAL A 375 5.56 -26.82 -0.45
N GLU A 376 4.34 -26.74 -0.97
CA GLU A 376 3.94 -27.23 -2.29
C GLU A 376 3.40 -26.06 -3.13
N HIS A 377 3.58 -26.17 -4.45
CA HIS A 377 3.18 -25.15 -5.42
C HIS A 377 2.26 -25.76 -6.48
N PRO A 378 0.94 -25.81 -6.22
CA PRO A 378 -0.02 -26.29 -7.21
C PRO A 378 0.01 -25.46 -8.50
N GLU A 379 -0.09 -26.13 -9.66
CA GLU A 379 -0.03 -25.47 -10.97
C GLU A 379 -1.21 -24.50 -11.20
N ASP A 380 -2.35 -24.75 -10.55
CA ASP A 380 -3.56 -23.92 -10.61
C ASP A 380 -3.51 -22.71 -9.66
N ASN A 381 -2.50 -22.60 -8.78
CA ASN A 381 -2.37 -21.51 -7.82
C ASN A 381 -1.36 -20.45 -8.30
N ALA A 382 -1.83 -19.56 -9.19
CA ALA A 382 -1.01 -18.46 -9.70
C ALA A 382 -0.68 -17.41 -8.63
N ALA A 383 0.52 -16.82 -8.70
CA ALA A 383 0.97 -15.73 -7.82
C ALA A 383 0.30 -14.38 -8.16
N ASN A 384 -1.01 -14.32 -7.98
CA ASN A 384 -1.88 -13.23 -8.38
C ASN A 384 -2.95 -13.02 -7.30
N PHE A 385 -3.02 -11.84 -6.70
CA PHE A 385 -3.93 -11.58 -5.58
C PHE A 385 -5.41 -11.77 -5.94
N ASP A 386 -5.79 -11.66 -7.21
CA ASP A 386 -7.17 -11.90 -7.63
C ASP A 386 -7.49 -13.40 -7.78
N LYS A 387 -6.49 -14.29 -7.88
CA LYS A 387 -6.72 -15.72 -8.18
C LYS A 387 -6.20 -16.68 -7.11
N MET A 388 -5.18 -16.28 -6.36
CA MET A 388 -4.49 -17.17 -5.44
C MET A 388 -5.37 -17.65 -4.29
N TYR A 389 -5.02 -18.81 -3.75
CA TYR A 389 -5.59 -19.36 -2.53
C TYR A 389 -4.49 -19.85 -1.58
N GLY A 390 -4.85 -20.12 -0.33
CA GLY A 390 -4.00 -20.80 0.65
C GLY A 390 -4.66 -22.08 1.12
N GLU A 391 -3.91 -23.16 1.21
CA GLU A 391 -4.35 -24.41 1.84
C GLU A 391 -3.28 -24.92 2.79
N VAL A 392 -3.72 -25.37 3.97
CA VAL A 392 -2.87 -25.88 5.04
C VAL A 392 -3.38 -27.26 5.43
N ALA A 393 -2.55 -28.28 5.26
CA ALA A 393 -2.84 -29.63 5.71
C ALA A 393 -1.94 -30.01 6.89
N LEU A 394 -2.54 -30.59 7.94
CA LEU A 394 -1.87 -31.13 9.10
C LEU A 394 -1.90 -32.66 9.01
N LEU A 395 -0.73 -33.29 8.87
CA LEU A 395 -0.59 -34.74 8.98
C LEU A 395 -0.25 -35.05 10.43
N LEU A 396 -1.11 -35.79 11.12
CA LEU A 396 -0.92 -36.13 12.52
C LEU A 396 -0.08 -37.41 12.67
N HIS A 397 0.50 -37.61 13.86
CA HIS A 397 1.20 -38.86 14.19
C HIS A 397 0.26 -40.09 14.19
N SER A 398 -1.04 -39.89 14.38
CA SER A 398 -2.06 -40.95 14.24
C SER A 398 -2.23 -41.45 12.80
N GLY A 399 -1.78 -40.67 11.82
CA GLY A 399 -2.05 -40.90 10.40
C GLY A 399 -3.19 -40.06 9.82
N ASP A 400 -3.98 -39.39 10.67
CA ASP A 400 -5.07 -38.52 10.22
C ASP A 400 -4.53 -37.30 9.46
N VAL A 401 -5.33 -36.83 8.49
CA VAL A 401 -5.05 -35.62 7.72
C VAL A 401 -6.20 -34.64 7.89
N LEU A 402 -5.90 -33.46 8.40
CA LEU A 402 -6.85 -32.36 8.51
C LEU A 402 -6.45 -31.27 7.51
N THR A 403 -7.43 -30.68 6.82
CA THR A 403 -7.14 -29.67 5.78
C THR A 403 -8.04 -28.45 5.96
N GLY A 404 -7.42 -27.27 5.96
CA GLY A 404 -8.08 -25.98 5.91
C GLY A 404 -7.71 -25.26 4.62
N LYS A 405 -8.68 -24.59 3.99
CA LYS A 405 -8.50 -23.86 2.73
C LYS A 405 -9.12 -22.47 2.83
N CYS A 406 -8.47 -21.50 2.21
CA CYS A 406 -8.96 -20.13 2.07
C CYS A 406 -8.79 -19.69 0.61
N ASP A 407 -9.91 -19.49 -0.10
CA ASP A 407 -9.92 -18.87 -1.44
C ASP A 407 -10.01 -17.34 -1.35
N THR A 408 -10.58 -16.81 -0.26
CA THR A 408 -10.71 -15.36 0.00
C THR A 408 -10.82 -15.10 1.50
N PHE A 409 -9.95 -14.24 2.01
CA PHE A 409 -9.91 -13.85 3.44
C PHE A 409 -10.75 -12.59 3.71
N TYR A 410 -11.15 -12.40 4.97
CA TYR A 410 -11.84 -11.17 5.39
C TYR A 410 -10.89 -9.95 5.33
N GLY A 411 -11.25 -8.96 4.53
CA GLY A 411 -10.44 -7.79 4.21
C GLY A 411 -10.00 -7.72 2.76
N HIS A 412 -10.08 -8.83 2.00
CA HIS A 412 -9.87 -8.85 0.56
C HIS A 412 -10.97 -8.07 -0.19
N TRP A 413 -10.72 -7.54 -1.39
CA TRP A 413 -11.75 -6.79 -2.15
C TRP A 413 -13.03 -7.60 -2.46
N ARG A 414 -12.92 -8.93 -2.53
CA ARG A 414 -14.07 -9.85 -2.66
C ARG A 414 -14.84 -10.10 -1.35
N LYS A 415 -14.23 -9.82 -0.20
CA LYS A 415 -14.82 -9.96 1.14
C LYS A 415 -14.35 -8.79 2.02
N PRO A 416 -14.72 -7.55 1.66
CA PRO A 416 -14.12 -6.34 2.23
C PRO A 416 -14.42 -6.21 3.74
N LEU A 417 -13.56 -5.49 4.45
CA LEU A 417 -13.85 -5.13 5.85
C LEU A 417 -15.12 -4.28 5.91
N SER A 418 -15.98 -4.58 6.89
CA SER A 418 -17.09 -3.73 7.28
C SER A 418 -16.59 -2.38 7.79
N LYS A 419 -17.47 -1.37 7.83
CA LYS A 419 -17.15 -0.05 8.40
C LYS A 419 -16.68 -0.20 9.85
N GLU A 420 -17.37 -1.00 10.66
CA GLU A 420 -17.06 -1.24 12.07
C GLU A 420 -15.68 -1.89 12.25
N SER A 421 -15.35 -2.87 11.40
CA SER A 421 -14.05 -3.54 11.46
C SER A 421 -12.90 -2.62 11.06
N LEU A 422 -13.11 -1.78 10.05
CA LEU A 422 -12.13 -0.76 9.64
C LEU A 422 -11.95 0.30 10.74
N LEU A 423 -13.04 0.79 11.34
CA LEU A 423 -12.99 1.72 12.47
C LEU A 423 -12.28 1.09 13.68
N LYS A 424 -12.54 -0.18 13.99
CA LYS A 424 -11.83 -0.90 15.06
C LYS A 424 -10.34 -1.01 14.76
N LYS A 425 -9.94 -1.33 13.52
CA LYS A 425 -8.55 -1.34 13.08
C LYS A 425 -7.92 0.06 13.25
N PHE A 426 -8.58 1.11 12.76
CA PHE A 426 -8.10 2.48 12.88
C PHE A 426 -7.88 2.88 14.34
N ARG A 427 -8.87 2.68 15.21
CA ARG A 427 -8.77 2.98 16.64
C ARG A 427 -7.61 2.24 17.29
N SER A 428 -7.51 0.93 17.05
CA SER A 428 -6.44 0.09 17.59
C SER A 428 -5.06 0.57 17.15
N ASN A 429 -4.91 1.08 15.92
CA ASN A 429 -3.63 1.58 15.43
C ASN A 429 -3.34 2.98 15.98
N ALA A 430 -4.30 3.91 15.88
CA ALA A 430 -4.14 5.30 16.24
C ALA A 430 -3.96 5.53 17.76
N SER A 431 -4.58 4.70 18.60
CA SER A 431 -4.47 4.79 20.07
C SER A 431 -3.06 4.53 20.62
N HIS A 432 -2.13 4.04 19.81
CA HIS A 432 -0.72 3.90 20.21
C HIS A 432 -0.03 5.26 20.34
N VAL A 433 -0.53 6.29 19.66
CA VAL A 433 0.14 7.60 19.56
C VAL A 433 -0.77 8.80 19.78
N LEU A 434 -2.10 8.64 19.67
CA LEU A 434 -3.08 9.70 19.86
C LEU A 434 -3.98 9.42 21.07
N ALA A 435 -4.41 10.49 21.74
CA ALA A 435 -5.51 10.45 22.69
C ALA A 435 -6.85 10.14 21.98
N GLU A 436 -7.78 9.53 22.70
CA GLU A 436 -9.08 9.07 22.17
C GLU A 436 -9.86 10.18 21.45
N GLU A 437 -9.87 11.40 22.00
CA GLU A 437 -10.52 12.56 21.41
C GLU A 437 -10.03 12.86 19.98
N ASN A 438 -8.71 12.76 19.75
CA ASN A 438 -8.11 12.97 18.43
C ASN A 438 -8.39 11.80 17.49
N VAL A 439 -8.49 10.57 18.01
CA VAL A 439 -8.87 9.39 17.23
C VAL A 439 -10.28 9.57 16.67
N GLU A 440 -11.25 9.93 17.51
CA GLU A 440 -12.63 10.14 17.08
C GLU A 440 -12.80 11.38 16.20
N ALA A 441 -12.01 12.43 16.43
CA ALA A 441 -11.98 13.62 15.57
C ALA A 441 -11.56 13.24 14.14
N ILE A 442 -10.48 12.46 13.96
CA ILE A 442 -10.03 12.01 12.63
C ILE A 442 -11.10 11.14 11.95
N ILE A 443 -11.74 10.21 12.68
CA ILE A 443 -12.83 9.40 12.14
C ILE A 443 -13.94 10.31 11.59
N THR A 444 -14.34 11.30 12.38
CA THR A 444 -15.41 12.24 12.02
C THR A 444 -15.03 13.09 10.80
N MET A 445 -13.80 13.61 10.78
CA MET A 445 -13.28 14.40 9.67
C MET A 445 -13.20 13.59 8.38
N VAL A 446 -12.74 12.34 8.45
CA VAL A 446 -12.65 11.48 7.26
C VAL A 446 -14.05 11.06 6.79
N ASP A 447 -15.00 10.73 7.68
CA ASP A 447 -16.36 10.34 7.28
C ASP A 447 -17.11 11.48 6.55
N ASN A 448 -16.79 12.73 6.90
CA ASN A 448 -17.35 13.96 6.31
C ASN A 448 -16.34 14.75 5.45
N LEU A 449 -15.33 14.06 4.90
CA LEU A 449 -14.19 14.71 4.25
C LEU A 449 -14.61 15.64 3.11
N GLU A 450 -15.61 15.27 2.32
CA GLU A 450 -16.13 16.09 1.22
C GLU A 450 -16.66 17.46 1.66
N ASP A 451 -17.07 17.61 2.93
CA ASP A 451 -17.70 18.82 3.46
C ASP A 451 -16.70 19.70 4.23
N LEU A 452 -15.44 19.27 4.39
CA LEU A 452 -14.43 20.07 5.05
C LEU A 452 -14.04 21.29 4.21
N LEU A 453 -14.23 22.48 4.75
CA LEU A 453 -13.85 23.74 4.10
C LEU A 453 -12.32 23.93 4.02
N ASP A 454 -11.59 23.39 5.00
CA ASP A 454 -10.12 23.40 5.03
C ASP A 454 -9.62 21.98 5.30
N GLY A 455 -9.22 21.29 4.23
CA GLY A 455 -8.69 19.94 4.28
C GLY A 455 -7.31 19.86 4.94
N SER A 456 -6.60 20.98 5.15
CA SER A 456 -5.29 20.96 5.84
C SER A 456 -5.41 20.80 7.36
N GLN A 457 -6.63 20.81 7.90
CA GLN A 457 -6.93 20.47 9.29
C GLN A 457 -6.83 18.96 9.57
N LEU A 458 -7.07 18.11 8.55
CA LEU A 458 -6.86 16.66 8.63
C LEU A 458 -5.36 16.36 8.66
#